data_AF-A0A8U0UFY7-F1
#
_entry.id   AF-A0A8U0UFY7-F1
#
_cell.length_a   1.000
_cell.length_b   1.000
_cell.length_c   1.000
_cell.angle_alpha   90.00
_cell.angle_beta   90.00
_cell.angle_gamma   90.00
#
_symmetry.space_group_name_H-M   'P 1'
#
loop_
_entity.id
_entity.type
_entity.pdbx_description
1 polymer ?
#
loop_
_entity_poly.entity_id
_entity_poly.type
_entity_poly.pdbx_seq_one_letter_code
_entity_poly.pdbx_strand_id
1 'polypeptide(L)'
;MDTILDRDDFTIMTRAIYATQRHTLPPVTTHSMRDDTSDPILANVRRVGLFSACTDRVKIVFHPEFLSSTSPLLPMDNEEFVRGCCLEVFPSYYEPWGDTPGIYIVDRRFHSADDSCNQLTQFMFGFCQQSRRQRIIQRNRTERLSDLLDWDGSSCTPGAWLSAGLSLTRWSRWPLNSALYPPPQ
;
A
#
# COMPACT_ATOMS: atom_id res chain seq x y z
N MET A 1 -11.56 -43.43 -5.85
CA MET A 1 -11.22 -42.10 -5.27
C MET A 1 -10.92 -42.20 -3.77
N ASP A 2 -11.12 -43.35 -3.12
CA ASP A 2 -10.94 -43.55 -1.67
C ASP A 2 -9.49 -43.86 -1.23
N THR A 3 -8.49 -43.51 -2.03
CA THR A 3 -7.07 -43.85 -1.77
C THR A 3 -6.16 -42.64 -1.55
N ILE A 4 -6.69 -41.41 -1.63
CA ILE A 4 -5.92 -40.17 -1.45
C ILE A 4 -6.32 -39.41 -0.18
N LEU A 5 -7.56 -39.54 0.29
CA LEU A 5 -8.04 -38.90 1.51
C LEU A 5 -8.71 -39.91 2.42
N ASP A 6 -8.23 -39.98 3.66
CA ASP A 6 -8.81 -40.81 4.70
C ASP A 6 -9.97 -40.09 5.40
N ARG A 7 -10.78 -40.83 6.16
CA ARG A 7 -11.92 -40.25 6.91
C ARG A 7 -11.51 -39.18 7.90
N ASP A 8 -10.30 -39.29 8.45
CA ASP A 8 -9.77 -38.31 9.40
C ASP A 8 -9.44 -36.98 8.68
N ASP A 9 -8.96 -37.03 7.44
CA ASP A 9 -8.70 -35.83 6.61
C ASP A 9 -9.99 -35.05 6.37
N PHE A 10 -11.07 -35.76 6.02
CA PHE A 10 -12.38 -35.13 5.87
C PHE A 10 -12.87 -34.48 7.17
N THR A 11 -12.59 -35.10 8.32
CA THR A 11 -12.97 -34.57 9.62
C THR A 11 -12.19 -33.30 9.97
N ILE A 12 -10.87 -33.29 9.75
CA ILE A 12 -10.00 -32.13 9.98
C ILE A 12 -10.39 -30.99 9.04
N MET A 13 -10.58 -31.27 7.76
CA MET A 13 -10.95 -30.27 6.76
C MET A 13 -12.34 -29.67 7.06
N THR A 14 -13.31 -30.51 7.43
CA THR A 14 -14.65 -30.04 7.82
C THR A 14 -14.57 -29.10 9.02
N ARG A 15 -13.79 -29.46 10.06
CA ARG A 15 -13.56 -28.59 11.23
C ARG A 15 -12.91 -27.26 10.84
N ALA A 16 -11.91 -27.28 9.96
CA ALA A 16 -11.25 -26.09 9.47
C ALA A 16 -12.18 -25.18 8.65
N ILE A 17 -13.03 -25.75 7.80
CA ILE A 17 -14.04 -25.00 7.05
C ILE A 17 -15.04 -24.34 8.01
N TYR A 18 -15.57 -25.08 8.98
CA TYR A 18 -16.49 -24.50 9.97
C TYR A 18 -15.84 -23.41 10.81
N ALA A 19 -14.55 -23.54 11.15
CA ALA A 19 -13.82 -22.52 11.90
C ALA A 19 -13.57 -21.23 11.10
N THR A 20 -13.55 -21.29 9.77
CA THR A 20 -13.34 -20.12 8.90
C THR A 20 -14.63 -19.41 8.50
N GLN A 21 -15.80 -20.02 8.73
CA GLN A 21 -17.09 -19.40 8.45
C GLN A 21 -17.32 -18.18 9.34
N ARG A 22 -17.74 -17.06 8.73
CA ARG A 22 -18.09 -15.82 9.42
C ARG A 22 -19.41 -15.28 8.88
N HIS A 23 -20.26 -14.78 9.77
CA HIS A 23 -21.55 -14.15 9.42
C HIS A 23 -21.47 -12.62 9.38
N THR A 24 -20.34 -12.04 9.76
CA THR A 24 -20.10 -10.60 9.75
C THR A 24 -19.21 -10.21 8.57
N LEU A 25 -19.28 -8.95 8.17
CA LEU A 25 -18.37 -8.41 7.17
C LEU A 25 -16.92 -8.43 7.68
N PRO A 26 -15.92 -8.55 6.78
CA PRO A 26 -14.53 -8.34 7.14
C PRO A 26 -14.35 -6.96 7.78
N PRO A 27 -13.65 -6.84 8.92
CA PRO A 27 -13.46 -5.57 9.58
C PRO A 27 -12.59 -4.65 8.72
N VAL A 28 -12.88 -3.34 8.76
CA VAL A 28 -12.10 -2.34 8.02
C VAL A 28 -10.78 -2.02 8.73
N THR A 29 -10.69 -2.16 10.04
CA THR A 29 -9.44 -1.94 10.79
C THR A 29 -8.93 -3.23 11.43
N THR A 30 -7.60 -3.38 11.51
CA THR A 30 -6.96 -4.54 12.15
C THR A 30 -6.85 -4.40 13.67
N HIS A 31 -6.95 -3.19 14.21
CA HIS A 31 -6.70 -2.89 15.62
C HIS A 31 -7.91 -2.29 16.32
N SER A 32 -7.93 -2.41 17.64
CA SER A 32 -8.92 -1.68 18.45
C SER A 32 -8.48 -0.24 18.62
N MET A 33 -9.22 0.68 17.98
CA MET A 33 -8.94 2.11 18.04
C MET A 33 -9.45 2.70 19.36
N ARG A 34 -8.62 3.52 20.02
CA ARG A 34 -9.01 4.20 21.27
C ARG A 34 -10.14 5.19 21.03
N ASP A 35 -10.02 6.00 19.99
CA ASP A 35 -10.96 7.05 19.61
C ASP A 35 -11.57 6.79 18.22
N ASP A 36 -12.12 5.58 18.05
CA ASP A 36 -12.67 5.06 16.79
C ASP A 36 -13.68 6.00 16.09
N THR A 37 -14.54 6.67 16.86
CA THR A 37 -15.60 7.53 16.31
C THR A 37 -15.08 8.85 15.75
N SER A 38 -13.98 9.34 16.29
CA SER A 38 -13.36 10.61 15.88
C SER A 38 -12.16 10.41 14.96
N ASP A 39 -11.72 9.17 14.72
CA ASP A 39 -10.66 8.89 13.76
C ASP A 39 -11.06 9.37 12.36
N PRO A 40 -10.28 10.27 11.73
CA PRO A 40 -10.66 10.90 10.48
C PRO A 40 -10.69 9.91 9.30
N ILE A 41 -9.93 8.81 9.37
CA ILE A 41 -9.89 7.79 8.32
C ILE A 41 -11.16 6.94 8.41
N LEU A 42 -11.45 6.39 9.59
CA LEU A 42 -12.63 5.56 9.83
C LEU A 42 -13.93 6.34 9.66
N ALA A 43 -13.98 7.60 10.07
CA ALA A 43 -15.12 8.49 9.83
C ALA A 43 -15.38 8.67 8.31
N ASN A 44 -14.31 8.85 7.51
CA ASN A 44 -14.45 8.97 6.06
C ASN A 44 -14.88 7.66 5.39
N VAL A 45 -14.33 6.52 5.81
CA VAL A 45 -14.77 5.20 5.31
C VAL A 45 -16.26 5.01 5.55
N ARG A 46 -16.74 5.33 6.77
CA ARG A 46 -18.16 5.23 7.14
C ARG A 46 -19.02 6.18 6.31
N ARG A 47 -18.55 7.40 6.08
CA ARG A 47 -19.23 8.42 5.27
C ARG A 47 -19.39 7.99 3.81
N VAL A 48 -18.38 7.34 3.23
CA VAL A 48 -18.39 6.88 1.83
C VAL A 48 -19.12 5.54 1.68
N GLY A 49 -19.32 4.80 2.77
CA GLY A 49 -20.08 3.55 2.78
C GLY A 49 -19.27 2.32 2.32
N LEU A 50 -17.94 2.35 2.45
CA LEU A 50 -17.06 1.25 2.06
C LEU A 50 -16.85 0.29 3.24
N PHE A 51 -17.78 -0.65 3.42
CA PHE A 51 -17.80 -1.60 4.54
C PHE A 51 -17.23 -2.98 4.19
N SER A 52 -16.52 -3.11 3.07
CA SER A 52 -15.98 -4.38 2.57
C SER A 52 -17.07 -5.45 2.35
N ALA A 53 -18.29 -5.03 2.00
CA ALA A 53 -19.41 -5.91 1.68
C ALA A 53 -19.11 -6.77 0.46
N CYS A 54 -19.72 -7.95 0.31
CA CYS A 54 -19.41 -8.86 -0.82
C CYS A 54 -19.61 -8.22 -2.22
N THR A 55 -20.50 -7.23 -2.31
CA THR A 55 -20.77 -6.43 -3.51
C THR A 55 -19.68 -5.42 -3.86
N ASP A 56 -18.86 -5.01 -2.88
CA ASP A 56 -17.87 -3.96 -3.07
C ASP A 56 -16.69 -4.48 -3.89
N ARG A 57 -16.40 -3.83 -5.02
CA ARG A 57 -15.25 -4.18 -5.86
C ARG A 57 -13.91 -3.70 -5.30
N VAL A 58 -13.95 -2.77 -4.35
CA VAL A 58 -12.78 -2.24 -3.63
C VAL A 58 -12.96 -2.58 -2.16
N LYS A 59 -11.92 -3.13 -1.54
CA LYS A 59 -11.90 -3.47 -0.11
C LYS A 59 -10.92 -2.54 0.58
N ILE A 60 -11.24 -2.16 1.82
CA ILE A 60 -10.37 -1.31 2.64
C ILE A 60 -9.91 -2.10 3.85
N VAL A 61 -8.60 -2.04 4.11
CA VAL A 61 -7.97 -2.51 5.34
C VAL A 61 -7.10 -1.38 5.86
N PHE A 62 -7.43 -0.90 7.05
CA PHE A 62 -6.73 0.14 7.77
C PHE A 62 -5.90 -0.49 8.90
N HIS A 63 -4.57 -0.37 8.76
CA HIS A 63 -3.60 -0.92 9.70
C HIS A 63 -2.86 0.23 10.43
N PRO A 64 -3.36 0.67 11.61
CA PRO A 64 -2.82 1.81 12.37
C PRO A 64 -1.57 1.45 13.21
N GLU A 65 -0.66 0.65 12.66
CA GLU A 65 0.60 0.28 13.30
C GLU A 65 1.70 0.21 12.22
N PHE A 66 2.95 0.46 12.60
CA PHE A 66 4.07 0.25 11.68
C PHE A 66 4.22 -1.24 11.37
N LEU A 67 4.45 -1.56 10.10
CA LEU A 67 4.71 -2.93 9.70
C LEU A 67 6.03 -3.43 10.29
N SER A 68 5.98 -4.66 10.81
CA SER A 68 7.11 -5.35 11.38
C SER A 68 7.00 -6.83 11.07
N SER A 69 8.13 -7.44 10.72
CA SER A 69 8.31 -8.90 10.61
C SER A 69 7.90 -9.68 11.86
N THR A 70 7.80 -9.02 13.01
CA THR A 70 7.33 -9.62 14.27
C THR A 70 5.81 -9.56 14.48
N SER A 71 5.08 -8.86 13.61
CA SER A 71 3.63 -8.71 13.75
C SER A 71 2.91 -10.06 13.50
N PRO A 72 2.02 -10.50 14.41
CA PRO A 72 1.30 -11.76 14.24
C PRO A 72 0.25 -11.71 13.12
N LEU A 73 -0.15 -10.52 12.66
CA LEU A 73 -1.15 -10.34 11.60
C LEU A 73 -0.51 -10.20 10.22
N LEU A 74 0.52 -9.35 10.10
CA LEU A 74 1.23 -9.08 8.86
C LEU A 74 2.74 -9.15 9.13
N PRO A 75 3.32 -10.37 9.16
CA PRO A 75 4.72 -10.59 9.51
C PRO A 75 5.64 -10.21 8.34
N MET A 76 5.74 -8.92 8.08
CA MET A 76 6.60 -8.37 7.04
C MET A 76 7.02 -6.95 7.40
N ASP A 77 8.23 -6.58 6.99
CA ASP A 77 8.69 -5.20 7.14
C ASP A 77 8.13 -4.33 6.01
N ASN A 78 8.14 -3.00 6.20
CA ASN A 78 7.60 -2.06 5.22
C ASN A 78 8.16 -2.28 3.81
N GLU A 79 9.45 -2.62 3.66
CA GLU A 79 10.04 -2.86 2.34
C GLU A 79 9.41 -4.04 1.61
N GLU A 80 9.14 -5.12 2.34
CA GLU A 80 8.56 -6.33 1.78
C GLU A 80 7.10 -6.09 1.37
N PHE A 81 6.37 -5.34 2.19
CA PHE A 81 5.01 -4.94 1.89
C PHE A 81 4.90 -4.08 0.62
N VAL A 82 5.74 -3.03 0.52
CA VAL A 82 5.79 -2.17 -0.66
C VAL A 82 6.15 -2.98 -1.91
N ARG A 83 7.12 -3.89 -1.82
CA ARG A 83 7.46 -4.79 -2.94
C ARG A 83 6.30 -5.71 -3.34
N GLY A 84 5.49 -6.15 -2.37
CA GLY A 84 4.29 -6.95 -2.61
C GLY A 84 3.16 -6.17 -3.28
N CYS A 85 3.12 -4.85 -3.11
CA CYS A 85 2.10 -3.99 -3.69
C CYS A 85 2.26 -3.80 -5.21
N CYS A 86 1.13 -3.64 -5.89
CA CYS A 86 1.08 -3.44 -7.34
C CYS A 86 1.10 -1.97 -7.74
N LEU A 87 0.51 -1.12 -6.90
CA LEU A 87 0.39 0.32 -7.08
C LEU A 87 0.45 0.96 -5.70
N GLU A 88 1.21 2.03 -5.59
CA GLU A 88 1.30 2.86 -4.40
C GLU A 88 0.78 4.26 -4.73
N VAL A 89 0.02 4.86 -3.82
CA VAL A 89 -0.71 6.10 -4.09
C VAL A 89 -0.45 7.09 -2.96
N PHE A 90 0.31 8.14 -3.29
CA PHE A 90 0.63 9.23 -2.37
C PHE A 90 0.12 10.57 -2.91
N PRO A 91 -1.12 10.97 -2.62
CA PRO A 91 -1.66 12.24 -3.07
C PRO A 91 -1.17 13.38 -2.16
N SER A 92 0.16 13.56 -2.08
CA SER A 92 0.76 14.64 -1.29
C SER A 92 0.59 16.00 -1.99
N TYR A 93 0.62 17.10 -1.24
CA TYR A 93 0.34 18.45 -1.76
C TYR A 93 1.53 19.07 -2.51
N TYR A 94 2.70 18.41 -2.53
CA TYR A 94 3.95 19.00 -3.00
C TYR A 94 4.89 17.97 -3.62
N GLU A 95 4.80 17.77 -4.93
CA GLU A 95 5.86 17.12 -5.73
C GLU A 95 6.14 17.92 -7.00
N PRO A 96 7.36 18.48 -7.18
CA PRO A 96 7.70 19.35 -8.31
C PRO A 96 8.29 18.64 -9.56
N TRP A 97 8.22 17.31 -9.68
CA TRP A 97 9.05 16.57 -10.66
C TRP A 97 8.18 15.87 -11.70
N GLY A 98 8.54 16.02 -12.98
CA GLY A 98 7.69 15.77 -14.15
C GLY A 98 7.37 14.31 -14.51
N ASP A 99 6.52 14.19 -15.54
CA ASP A 99 5.94 12.94 -16.03
C ASP A 99 7.01 11.91 -16.39
N THR A 100 7.11 10.87 -15.57
CA THR A 100 8.05 9.78 -15.78
C THR A 100 7.28 8.47 -15.94
N PRO A 101 7.60 7.62 -16.94
CA PRO A 101 6.80 6.42 -17.21
C PRO A 101 6.74 5.47 -16.00
N GLY A 102 5.53 5.27 -15.49
CA GLY A 102 5.24 4.47 -14.31
C GLY A 102 4.98 5.26 -13.03
N ILE A 103 5.16 6.58 -13.09
CA ILE A 103 4.78 7.55 -12.06
C ILE A 103 3.58 8.35 -12.59
N TYR A 104 2.50 8.40 -11.82
CA TYR A 104 1.29 9.16 -12.17
C TYR A 104 1.22 10.40 -11.29
N ILE A 105 1.24 11.58 -11.91
CA ILE A 105 1.19 12.85 -11.18
C ILE A 105 -0.23 13.39 -11.25
N VAL A 106 -0.84 13.57 -10.08
CA VAL A 106 -2.15 14.23 -9.97
C VAL A 106 -1.92 15.72 -9.84
N ASP A 107 -2.53 16.51 -10.71
CA ASP A 107 -2.47 17.97 -10.61
C ASP A 107 -3.42 18.45 -9.51
N ARG A 108 -2.85 19.15 -8.53
CA ARG A 108 -3.55 19.74 -7.40
C ARG A 108 -3.35 21.26 -7.28
N ARG A 109 -2.51 21.87 -8.14
CA ARG A 109 -2.12 23.29 -8.00
C ARG A 109 -3.13 24.23 -8.64
N PHE A 110 -3.68 23.84 -9.80
CA PHE A 110 -4.58 24.67 -10.59
C PHE A 110 -5.95 24.03 -10.81
N HIS A 111 -6.30 23.03 -10.00
CA HIS A 111 -7.52 22.24 -10.12
C HIS A 111 -8.31 22.23 -8.81
N SER A 112 -9.63 22.03 -8.90
CA SER A 112 -10.48 21.83 -7.73
C SER A 112 -10.18 20.48 -7.08
N ALA A 113 -10.54 20.32 -5.80
CA ALA A 113 -10.35 19.04 -5.11
C ALA A 113 -11.08 17.89 -5.81
N ASP A 114 -12.28 18.15 -6.34
CA ASP A 114 -13.08 17.16 -7.05
C ASP A 114 -12.42 16.76 -8.38
N ASP A 115 -11.85 17.71 -9.12
CA ASP A 115 -11.13 17.42 -10.37
C ASP A 115 -9.88 16.57 -10.12
N SER A 116 -9.11 16.89 -9.08
CA SER A 116 -7.95 16.09 -8.67
C SER A 116 -8.36 14.67 -8.23
N CYS A 117 -9.47 14.54 -7.49
CA CYS A 117 -10.02 13.24 -7.09
C CYS A 117 -10.47 12.41 -8.30
N ASN A 118 -11.12 13.05 -9.29
CA ASN A 118 -11.53 12.40 -10.52
C ASN A 118 -10.30 11.93 -11.34
N GLN A 119 -9.28 12.77 -11.47
CA GLN A 119 -8.04 12.42 -12.16
C GLN A 119 -7.34 11.21 -11.49
N LEU A 120 -7.21 11.24 -10.16
CA LEU A 120 -6.64 10.10 -9.41
C LEU A 120 -7.44 8.81 -9.66
N THR A 121 -8.77 8.92 -9.60
CA THR A 121 -9.67 7.78 -9.83
C THR A 121 -9.49 7.20 -11.23
N GLN A 122 -9.32 8.05 -12.24
CA GLN A 122 -9.06 7.62 -13.61
C GLN A 122 -7.73 6.88 -13.75
N PHE A 123 -6.67 7.33 -13.08
CA PHE A 123 -5.39 6.60 -13.06
C PHE A 123 -5.52 5.23 -12.42
N MET A 124 -6.17 5.15 -11.25
CA MET A 124 -6.40 3.88 -10.56
C MET A 124 -7.25 2.93 -11.43
N PHE A 125 -8.32 3.43 -12.03
CA PHE A 125 -9.19 2.63 -12.90
C PHE A 125 -8.46 2.15 -14.16
N GLY A 126 -7.67 3.00 -14.80
CA GLY A 126 -6.83 2.65 -15.93
C GLY A 126 -5.80 1.57 -15.58
N PHE A 127 -5.19 1.66 -14.39
CA PHE A 127 -4.27 0.63 -13.89
C PHE A 127 -4.96 -0.73 -13.71
N CYS A 128 -6.19 -0.75 -13.17
CA CYS A 128 -6.97 -1.98 -13.01
C CYS A 128 -7.29 -2.68 -14.34
N GLN A 129 -7.35 -1.94 -15.45
CA GLN A 129 -7.59 -2.49 -16.80
C GLN A 129 -6.34 -3.06 -17.47
N GLN A 130 -5.15 -2.84 -16.92
CA GLN A 130 -3.91 -3.34 -17.51
C GLN A 130 -3.84 -4.87 -17.43
N SER A 131 -3.21 -5.47 -18.43
CA SER A 131 -2.79 -6.88 -18.39
C SER A 131 -1.62 -7.07 -17.42
N ARG A 132 -1.42 -8.31 -16.95
CA ARG A 132 -0.25 -8.69 -16.14
C ARG A 132 1.07 -8.32 -16.84
N ARG A 133 1.16 -8.50 -18.17
CA ARG A 133 2.35 -8.16 -18.96
C ARG A 133 2.63 -6.65 -18.94
N GLN A 134 1.60 -5.82 -19.10
CA GLN A 134 1.74 -4.36 -19.04
C GLN A 134 2.22 -3.90 -17.66
N ARG A 135 1.65 -4.46 -16.57
CA ARG A 135 2.11 -4.17 -15.21
C ARG A 135 3.56 -4.55 -14.96
N ILE A 136 4.00 -5.72 -15.44
CA ILE A 136 5.41 -6.15 -15.33
C ILE A 136 6.33 -5.19 -16.07
N ILE A 137 5.98 -4.80 -17.31
CA ILE A 137 6.78 -3.85 -18.10
C ILE A 137 6.85 -2.50 -17.39
N GLN A 138 5.73 -2.01 -16.87
CA GLN A 138 5.67 -0.77 -16.11
C GLN A 138 6.56 -0.85 -14.88
N ARG A 139 6.45 -1.91 -14.07
CA ARG A 139 7.30 -2.12 -12.88
C ARG A 139 8.79 -2.15 -13.23
N ASN A 140 9.19 -2.87 -14.28
CA ASN A 140 10.58 -2.92 -14.72
C ASN A 140 11.10 -1.56 -15.23
N ARG A 141 10.24 -0.72 -15.81
CA ARG A 141 10.60 0.66 -16.19
C ARG A 141 10.79 1.53 -14.97
N THR A 142 9.86 1.44 -14.02
CA THR A 142 9.90 2.16 -12.75
C THR A 142 11.14 1.80 -11.93
N GLU A 143 11.54 0.53 -11.91
CA GLU A 143 12.78 0.08 -11.28
C GLU A 143 14.02 0.71 -11.93
N ARG A 144 14.08 0.84 -13.27
CA ARG A 144 15.22 1.49 -13.95
C ARG A 144 15.36 2.98 -13.64
N LEU A 145 14.31 3.62 -13.12
CA LEU A 145 14.38 5.00 -12.68
C LEU A 145 15.07 5.15 -11.31
N SER A 146 15.30 4.04 -10.58
CA SER A 146 16.00 4.11 -9.29
C SER A 146 17.40 4.71 -9.43
N ASP A 147 18.08 4.43 -10.54
CA ASP A 147 19.44 4.93 -10.81
C ASP A 147 19.49 6.47 -10.89
N LEU A 148 18.39 7.11 -11.30
CA LEU A 148 18.27 8.59 -11.34
C LEU A 148 18.12 9.18 -9.94
N LEU A 149 17.69 8.37 -8.96
CA LEU A 149 17.51 8.76 -7.57
C LEU A 149 18.69 8.32 -6.70
N ASP A 150 19.73 7.68 -7.25
CA ASP A 150 20.91 7.29 -6.48
C ASP A 150 21.76 8.51 -6.09
N TRP A 151 22.39 8.43 -4.91
CA TRP A 151 23.21 9.50 -4.34
C TRP A 151 24.44 9.83 -5.21
N ASP A 152 24.98 8.83 -5.90
CA ASP A 152 26.14 9.00 -6.80
C ASP A 152 25.81 9.87 -8.03
N GLY A 153 24.51 10.01 -8.36
CA GLY A 153 24.03 10.79 -9.49
C GLY A 153 23.49 12.19 -9.15
N SER A 154 23.35 12.55 -7.87
CA SER A 154 22.56 13.73 -7.48
C SER A 154 23.24 14.67 -6.48
N SER A 155 23.38 15.93 -6.87
CA SER A 155 23.59 17.09 -6.01
C SER A 155 22.30 17.49 -5.26
N CYS A 156 21.43 16.54 -4.90
CA CYS A 156 20.10 16.81 -4.35
C CYS A 156 20.00 16.63 -2.83
N THR A 157 19.32 17.60 -2.21
CA THR A 157 19.12 17.75 -0.77
C THR A 157 18.19 16.70 -0.14
N PRO A 158 18.27 16.47 1.19
CA PRO A 158 17.66 15.33 1.92
C PRO A 158 16.12 15.23 1.98
N GLY A 159 15.36 16.07 1.26
CA GLY A 159 13.89 16.14 1.37
C GLY A 159 13.09 15.34 0.34
N ALA A 160 13.72 14.79 -0.70
CA ALA A 160 13.03 14.14 -1.83
C ALA A 160 12.79 12.62 -1.64
N TRP A 161 13.15 12.06 -0.49
CA TRP A 161 13.46 10.63 -0.34
C TRP A 161 12.35 9.76 0.25
N LEU A 162 11.25 10.36 0.75
CA LEU A 162 10.16 9.63 1.42
C LEU A 162 8.99 9.26 0.49
N SER A 163 8.90 9.83 -0.72
CA SER A 163 7.74 9.66 -1.60
C SER A 163 8.00 8.81 -2.85
N ALA A 164 9.26 8.53 -3.17
CA ALA A 164 9.62 7.61 -4.24
C ALA A 164 9.53 6.16 -3.71
N GLY A 165 8.33 5.60 -3.75
CA GLY A 165 8.03 4.17 -3.56
C GLY A 165 8.65 3.27 -4.64
N LEU A 166 9.95 3.42 -4.89
CA LEU A 166 10.73 2.58 -5.79
C LEU A 166 11.40 1.47 -4.97
N SER A 167 11.30 0.24 -5.47
CA SER A 167 11.88 -0.98 -4.91
C SER A 167 13.22 -0.74 -4.19
N LEU A 168 13.20 -0.86 -2.86
CA LEU A 168 14.29 -0.61 -1.88
C LEU A 168 15.48 -1.59 -1.97
N THR A 169 15.72 -2.25 -3.10
CA THR A 169 16.77 -3.29 -3.24
C THR A 169 18.20 -2.79 -2.98
N ARG A 170 18.43 -1.48 -2.79
CA ARG A 170 19.76 -0.87 -2.56
C ARG A 170 19.90 -0.04 -1.26
N TRP A 171 18.92 -0.05 -0.36
CA TRP A 171 18.97 0.76 0.88
C TRP A 171 19.84 0.18 2.01
N SER A 172 20.42 -1.01 1.85
CA SER A 172 21.24 -1.69 2.87
C SER A 172 22.59 -1.02 3.22
N ARG A 173 22.82 0.23 2.82
CA ARG A 173 24.07 0.98 3.09
C ARG A 173 23.94 2.17 4.05
N TRP A 174 22.76 2.45 4.62
CA TRP A 174 22.61 3.50 5.63
C TRP A 174 22.59 2.95 7.06
N PRO A 175 23.43 3.46 7.99
CA PRO A 175 23.30 3.19 9.41
C PRO A 175 22.14 4.05 9.99
N LEU A 176 21.08 3.39 10.44
CA LEU A 176 19.80 3.96 10.92
C LEU A 176 19.85 4.87 12.16
N ASN A 177 21.01 5.34 12.62
CA ASN A 177 21.15 5.93 13.96
C ASN A 177 21.28 7.47 14.03
N SER A 178 21.12 8.20 12.93
CA SER A 178 21.39 9.67 12.91
C SER A 178 20.15 10.56 12.73
N ALA A 179 18.93 10.03 12.65
CA ALA A 179 17.73 10.83 12.39
C ALA A 179 16.97 11.31 13.65
N LEU A 180 17.45 11.03 14.88
CA LEU A 180 16.69 11.29 16.11
C LEU A 180 17.18 12.45 17.01
N TYR A 181 18.16 13.26 16.60
CA TYR A 181 18.50 14.47 17.37
C TYR A 181 18.77 15.67 16.46
N PRO A 182 18.10 16.82 16.68
CA PRO A 182 18.59 18.08 16.12
C PRO A 182 19.88 18.48 16.84
N PRO A 183 20.88 19.07 16.15
CA PRO A 183 22.09 19.54 16.82
C PRO A 183 21.75 20.67 17.81
N PRO A 184 22.42 20.73 18.98
CA PRO A 184 22.27 21.86 19.89
C PRO A 184 22.81 23.13 19.24
N GLN A 185 22.19 24.27 19.60
CA GLN A 185 22.56 25.62 19.14
C GLN A 185 24.01 25.98 19.47
#